data_AF-A0A8J6BNN7-F1
#
_entry.id   AF-A0A8J6BNN7-F1
#
_cell.length_a   1.000
_cell.length_b   1.000
_cell.length_c   1.000
_cell.angle_alpha   90.00
_cell.angle_beta   90.00
_cell.angle_gamma   90.00
#
_symmetry.space_group_name_H-M   'P 1'
#
loop_
_entity.id
_entity.type
_entity.pdbx_description
1 polymer ?
#
loop_
_entity_poly.entity_id
_entity_poly.type
_entity_poly.pdbx_seq_one_letter_code
_entity_poly.pdbx_strand_id
1 'polypeptide(L)'
;MELAGKWKKAMPYMAMIFLQFGFAGLFLISVASLRQGMSHYVLVVYRNAVAAVVMAPFALWFERKTRPKMTLSVFLKIMAMGLLEPVLDQNFFYMGAKNTSASFSSALTNILPAVTFVNAIILRMERISIKERRSQAKIVGTLITLAGALLMILFKGPIINFPWNNNSNHSISDNSDHNNGHWLMGIFMIVLSCFCWSAFFIVQSSTLRSYPAELSLTTLICAMGVAQSGAVALVMEHDKKAWLIGFDMRLFTAVYSGIMCSGVAYYVQGMVIKERGPVFVTAFSPFCMIIVTILGSLILSEVVTLGRVVGAIIIVVGLYALIWGKNKDHANQVDLDDNFEKQKSFELPFSTAGVNKSSNPGHI
;
A
#
# COMPACT_ATOMS: atom_id res chain seq x y z
N MET A 1 -21.18 10.86 -23.30
CA MET A 1 -20.75 11.40 -21.98
C MET A 1 -20.92 10.39 -20.84
N GLU A 2 -22.01 9.60 -20.77
CA GLU A 2 -22.18 8.60 -19.70
C GLU A 2 -21.10 7.50 -19.64
N LEU A 3 -20.65 7.00 -20.80
CA LEU A 3 -19.56 6.02 -20.87
C LEU A 3 -18.29 6.58 -20.23
N ALA A 4 -17.87 7.78 -20.60
CA ALA A 4 -16.69 8.44 -20.03
C ALA A 4 -16.80 8.61 -18.50
N GLY A 5 -18.00 8.88 -17.97
CA GLY A 5 -18.26 8.91 -16.53
C GLY A 5 -18.14 7.54 -15.84
N LYS A 6 -18.63 6.47 -16.49
CA LYS A 6 -18.48 5.09 -16.00
C LYS A 6 -17.00 4.64 -16.01
N TRP A 7 -16.26 4.97 -17.07
CA TRP A 7 -14.82 4.69 -17.18
C TRP A 7 -14.02 5.37 -16.07
N LYS A 8 -14.30 6.66 -15.81
CA LYS A 8 -13.63 7.41 -14.73
C LYS A 8 -13.92 6.82 -13.34
N LYS A 9 -15.12 6.29 -13.10
CA LYS A 9 -15.47 5.61 -11.84
C LYS A 9 -14.81 4.23 -11.68
N ALA A 10 -14.58 3.51 -12.79
CA ALA A 10 -13.97 2.18 -12.80
C ALA A 10 -12.43 2.20 -12.77
N MET A 11 -11.81 3.28 -13.26
CA MET A 11 -10.36 3.40 -13.40
C MET A 11 -9.59 3.11 -12.10
N PRO A 12 -9.96 3.64 -10.91
CA PRO A 12 -9.24 3.33 -9.67
C PRO A 12 -9.27 1.85 -9.29
N TYR A 13 -10.38 1.16 -9.55
CA TYR A 13 -10.51 -0.28 -9.26
C TYR A 13 -9.64 -1.12 -10.18
N MET A 14 -9.68 -0.84 -11.49
CA MET A 14 -8.85 -1.56 -12.48
C MET A 14 -7.36 -1.33 -12.23
N ALA A 15 -6.97 -0.09 -11.92
CA ALA A 15 -5.60 0.26 -11.61
C ALA A 15 -5.11 -0.47 -10.36
N MET A 16 -5.92 -0.53 -9.30
CA MET A 16 -5.56 -1.26 -8.09
C MET A 16 -5.44 -2.76 -8.32
N ILE A 17 -6.34 -3.38 -9.11
CA ILE A 17 -6.25 -4.81 -9.48
C ILE A 17 -4.96 -5.08 -10.27
N PHE A 18 -4.65 -4.23 -11.25
CA PHE A 18 -3.40 -4.32 -12.02
C PHE A 18 -2.16 -4.28 -11.12
N LEU A 19 -2.14 -3.37 -10.14
CA LEU A 19 -1.04 -3.31 -9.18
C LEU A 19 -0.88 -4.60 -8.36
N GLN A 20 -1.98 -5.29 -8.01
CA GLN A 20 -1.87 -6.55 -7.25
C GLN A 20 -1.18 -7.65 -8.04
N PHE A 21 -1.37 -7.72 -9.36
CA PHE A 21 -0.60 -8.63 -10.21
C PHE A 21 0.89 -8.26 -10.21
N GLY A 22 1.20 -6.96 -10.31
CA GLY A 22 2.56 -6.46 -10.21
C GLY A 22 3.25 -6.85 -8.90
N PHE A 23 2.58 -6.62 -7.77
CA PHE A 23 3.07 -7.03 -6.46
C PHE A 23 3.21 -8.54 -6.35
N ALA A 24 2.25 -9.34 -6.81
CA ALA A 24 2.34 -10.78 -6.72
C ALA A 24 3.60 -11.34 -7.42
N GLY A 25 3.95 -10.79 -8.59
CA GLY A 25 5.20 -11.10 -9.27
C GLY A 25 6.43 -10.77 -8.40
N LEU A 26 6.42 -9.61 -7.72
CA LEU A 26 7.51 -9.21 -6.83
C LEU A 26 7.70 -10.18 -5.67
N PHE A 27 6.63 -10.63 -5.00
CA PHE A 27 6.73 -11.56 -3.87
C PHE A 27 7.50 -12.83 -4.28
N LEU A 28 7.23 -13.38 -5.45
CA LEU A 28 7.88 -14.60 -5.95
C LEU A 28 9.32 -14.35 -6.36
N ILE A 29 9.54 -13.33 -7.18
CA ILE A 29 10.85 -12.98 -7.75
C ILE A 29 11.82 -12.55 -6.65
N SER A 30 11.36 -11.76 -5.68
CA SER A 30 12.18 -11.30 -4.56
C SER A 30 12.57 -12.45 -3.64
N VAL A 31 11.63 -13.32 -3.24
CA VAL A 31 11.95 -14.48 -2.39
C VAL A 31 12.94 -15.42 -3.11
N ALA A 32 12.74 -15.68 -4.39
CA ALA A 32 13.67 -16.49 -5.18
C ALA A 32 15.09 -15.87 -5.22
N SER A 33 15.19 -14.56 -5.45
CA SER A 33 16.47 -13.84 -5.51
C SER A 33 17.18 -13.78 -4.15
N LEU A 34 16.42 -13.60 -3.06
CA LEU A 34 16.95 -13.58 -1.69
C LEU A 34 17.49 -14.94 -1.26
N ARG A 35 16.86 -16.03 -1.72
CA ARG A 35 17.36 -17.41 -1.50
C ARG A 35 18.65 -17.69 -2.28
N GLN A 36 18.86 -17.04 -3.42
CA GLN A 36 20.11 -17.09 -4.19
C GLN A 36 21.22 -16.18 -3.61
N GLY A 37 21.06 -15.70 -2.37
CA GLY A 37 22.08 -14.94 -1.66
C GLY A 37 22.18 -13.46 -2.05
N MET A 38 21.18 -12.89 -2.73
CA MET A 38 21.15 -11.46 -3.00
C MET A 38 20.96 -10.67 -1.70
N SER A 39 21.77 -9.63 -1.48
CA SER A 39 21.58 -8.72 -0.35
C SER A 39 20.33 -7.87 -0.55
N HIS A 40 19.38 -7.97 0.38
CA HIS A 40 18.12 -7.21 0.33
C HIS A 40 18.37 -5.69 0.44
N TYR A 41 19.36 -5.26 1.22
CA TYR A 41 19.74 -3.85 1.32
C TYR A 41 20.12 -3.28 -0.04
N VAL A 42 20.97 -4.00 -0.78
CA VAL A 42 21.40 -3.61 -2.11
C VAL A 42 20.23 -3.65 -3.09
N LEU A 43 19.40 -4.70 -3.05
CA LEU A 43 18.20 -4.80 -3.90
C LEU A 43 17.30 -3.57 -3.76
N VAL A 44 17.05 -3.11 -2.53
CA VAL A 44 16.24 -1.92 -2.24
C VAL A 44 16.83 -0.67 -2.90
N VAL A 45 18.14 -0.48 -2.82
CA VAL A 45 18.82 0.67 -3.47
C VAL A 45 18.58 0.65 -4.97
N TYR A 46 18.87 -0.47 -5.62
CA TYR A 46 18.74 -0.59 -7.08
C TYR A 46 17.29 -0.51 -7.54
N ARG A 47 16.35 -1.13 -6.82
CA ARG A 47 14.91 -1.02 -7.07
C ARG A 47 14.47 0.45 -7.11
N ASN A 48 14.81 1.22 -6.09
CA ASN A 48 14.43 2.63 -6.03
C ASN A 48 15.22 3.51 -7.01
N ALA A 49 16.45 3.13 -7.36
CA ALA A 49 17.26 3.85 -8.35
C ALA A 49 16.67 3.71 -9.75
N VAL A 50 16.30 2.48 -10.14
CA VAL A 50 15.59 2.23 -11.40
C VAL A 50 14.28 3.01 -11.43
N ALA A 51 13.50 2.97 -10.35
CA ALA A 51 12.25 3.72 -10.26
C ALA A 51 12.47 5.24 -10.46
N ALA A 52 13.45 5.83 -9.77
CA ALA A 52 13.75 7.26 -9.89
C ALA A 52 14.18 7.63 -11.32
N VAL A 53 15.08 6.84 -11.93
CA VAL A 53 15.59 7.10 -13.29
C VAL A 53 14.47 6.98 -14.33
N VAL A 54 13.61 5.97 -14.21
CA VAL A 54 12.51 5.74 -15.16
C VAL A 54 11.40 6.77 -14.99
N MET A 55 11.06 7.16 -13.77
CA MET A 55 9.96 8.11 -13.51
C MET A 55 10.37 9.58 -13.74
N ALA A 56 11.65 9.91 -13.55
CA ALA A 56 12.17 11.27 -13.72
C ALA A 56 11.82 11.94 -15.07
N PRO A 57 12.02 11.32 -16.26
CA PRO A 57 11.69 11.96 -17.54
C PRO A 57 10.19 12.24 -17.65
N PHE A 58 9.32 11.33 -17.23
CA PHE A 58 7.87 11.54 -17.24
C PHE A 58 7.46 12.67 -16.30
N ALA A 59 8.04 12.71 -15.09
CA ALA A 59 7.78 13.78 -14.14
C ALA A 59 8.26 15.14 -14.67
N LEU A 60 9.42 15.19 -15.33
CA LEU A 60 9.99 16.42 -15.91
C LEU A 60 9.25 16.87 -17.17
N TRP A 61 8.61 15.95 -17.89
CA TRP A 61 7.85 16.27 -19.09
C TRP A 61 6.41 16.70 -18.77
N PHE A 62 5.67 15.89 -18.02
CA PHE A 62 4.24 16.10 -17.78
C PHE A 62 3.95 17.14 -16.69
N GLU A 63 4.79 17.24 -15.65
CA GLU A 63 4.50 18.07 -14.49
C GLU A 63 5.39 19.32 -14.38
N ARG A 64 6.21 19.61 -15.41
CA ARG A 64 7.16 20.74 -15.39
C ARG A 64 6.52 22.08 -15.00
N LYS A 65 5.30 22.31 -15.48
CA LYS A 65 4.56 23.58 -15.31
C LYS A 65 3.61 23.57 -14.11
N THR A 66 3.29 22.39 -13.57
CA THR A 66 2.33 22.22 -12.47
C THR A 66 3.01 22.00 -11.12
N ARG A 67 4.34 21.79 -11.09
CA ARG A 67 5.14 21.60 -9.87
C ARG A 67 5.04 22.80 -8.92
N PRO A 68 4.52 22.59 -7.70
CA PRO A 68 4.55 23.60 -6.65
C PRO A 68 5.98 23.88 -6.17
N LYS A 69 6.19 25.03 -5.52
CA LYS A 69 7.46 25.36 -4.88
C LYS A 69 7.75 24.38 -3.75
N MET A 70 8.98 23.87 -3.69
CA MET A 70 9.43 22.97 -2.64
C MET A 70 9.61 23.75 -1.33
N THR A 71 8.73 23.54 -0.35
CA THR A 71 8.89 24.08 1.01
C THR A 71 9.63 23.08 1.89
N LEU A 72 10.26 23.56 2.97
CA LEU A 72 10.96 22.68 3.92
C LEU A 72 10.03 21.60 4.51
N SER A 73 8.77 21.95 4.80
CA SER A 73 7.79 21.00 5.32
C SER A 73 7.48 19.88 4.31
N VAL A 74 7.29 20.21 3.03
CA VAL A 74 7.07 19.21 1.97
C VAL A 74 8.30 18.34 1.78
N PHE A 75 9.50 18.94 1.78
CA PHE A 75 10.75 18.20 1.69
C PHE A 75 10.91 17.19 2.85
N LEU A 76 10.66 17.61 4.10
CA LEU A 76 10.70 16.72 5.26
C LEU A 76 9.68 15.59 5.17
N LYS A 77 8.47 15.85 4.65
CA LYS A 77 7.47 14.80 4.40
C LYS A 77 7.96 13.80 3.35
N ILE A 78 8.59 14.27 2.27
CA ILE A 78 9.19 13.40 1.24
C ILE A 78 10.31 12.56 1.83
N MET A 79 11.18 13.16 2.63
CA MET A 79 12.26 12.45 3.33
C MET A 79 11.71 11.38 4.28
N ALA A 80 10.62 11.69 5.00
CA ALA A 80 9.93 10.72 5.85
C ALA A 80 9.29 9.60 5.02
N MET A 81 8.69 9.90 3.87
CA MET A 81 8.13 8.88 2.97
C MET A 81 9.21 7.96 2.39
N GLY A 82 10.35 8.50 1.99
CA GLY A 82 11.53 7.73 1.56
C GLY A 82 12.05 6.80 2.66
N LEU A 83 11.98 7.23 3.92
CA LEU A 83 12.38 6.40 5.06
C LEU A 83 11.35 5.32 5.36
N LEU A 84 10.06 5.67 5.37
CA LEU A 84 8.98 4.78 5.78
C LEU A 84 8.80 3.61 4.82
N GLU A 85 8.66 3.86 3.51
CA GLU A 85 8.47 2.76 2.56
C GLU A 85 9.81 2.25 2.02
N PRO A 86 10.62 3.03 1.26
CA PRO A 86 11.79 2.46 0.61
C PRO A 86 12.79 1.83 1.56
N VAL A 87 13.04 2.46 2.71
CA VAL A 87 14.04 1.97 3.65
C VAL A 87 13.45 0.97 4.64
N LEU A 88 12.48 1.39 5.45
CA LEU A 88 12.00 0.55 6.56
C LEU A 88 11.11 -0.58 6.07
N ASP A 89 10.01 -0.27 5.38
CA ASP A 89 9.07 -1.28 4.90
C ASP A 89 9.76 -2.34 4.03
N GLN A 90 10.45 -1.93 2.96
CA GLN A 90 11.04 -2.90 2.03
C GLN A 90 12.07 -3.80 2.72
N ASN A 91 12.95 -3.26 3.58
CA ASN A 91 13.95 -4.08 4.27
C ASN A 91 13.32 -5.02 5.31
N PHE A 92 12.39 -4.53 6.13
CA PHE A 92 11.70 -5.40 7.09
C PHE A 92 10.85 -6.45 6.39
N PHE A 93 10.19 -6.10 5.30
CA PHE A 93 9.42 -7.02 4.50
C PHE A 93 10.32 -8.13 3.92
N TYR A 94 11.45 -7.78 3.30
CA TYR A 94 12.38 -8.78 2.74
C TYR A 94 13.02 -9.65 3.81
N MET A 95 13.38 -9.09 4.96
CA MET A 95 13.93 -9.86 6.07
C MET A 95 12.88 -10.82 6.66
N GLY A 96 11.63 -10.37 6.76
CA GLY A 96 10.51 -11.18 7.20
C GLY A 96 10.14 -12.29 6.22
N ALA A 97 10.11 -11.99 4.92
CA ALA A 97 9.83 -12.96 3.86
C ALA A 97 10.94 -14.01 3.72
N LYS A 98 12.20 -13.63 3.94
CA LYS A 98 13.34 -14.56 3.95
C LYS A 98 13.22 -15.59 5.09
N ASN A 99 12.72 -15.18 6.25
CA ASN A 99 12.60 -16.04 7.44
C ASN A 99 11.27 -16.82 7.52
N THR A 100 10.33 -16.57 6.60
CA THR A 100 9.01 -17.22 6.59
C THR A 100 8.74 -17.88 5.23
N SER A 101 7.88 -17.32 4.38
CA SER A 101 7.67 -17.72 2.99
C SER A 101 6.94 -16.61 2.21
N ALA A 102 6.90 -16.69 0.88
CA ALA A 102 6.23 -15.68 0.07
C ALA A 102 4.71 -15.68 0.34
N SER A 103 4.09 -16.88 0.39
CA SER A 103 2.68 -17.02 0.69
C SER A 103 2.35 -16.58 2.11
N PHE A 104 3.19 -16.92 3.10
CA PHE A 104 2.98 -16.49 4.48
C PHE A 104 3.05 -14.97 4.61
N SER A 105 4.08 -14.32 4.04
CA SER A 105 4.19 -12.86 4.05
C SER A 105 3.01 -12.19 3.37
N SER A 106 2.61 -12.66 2.18
CA SER A 106 1.48 -12.08 1.44
C SER A 106 0.16 -12.20 2.21
N ALA A 107 -0.01 -13.28 2.96
CA ALA A 107 -1.19 -13.49 3.76
C ALA A 107 -1.20 -12.63 5.02
N LEU A 108 -0.05 -12.50 5.68
CA LEU A 108 0.09 -11.63 6.85
C LEU A 108 -0.02 -10.14 6.46
N THR A 109 0.42 -9.73 5.27
CA THR A 109 0.25 -8.35 4.78
C THR A 109 -1.21 -7.93 4.62
N ASN A 110 -2.17 -8.86 4.62
CA ASN A 110 -3.59 -8.49 4.63
C ASN A 110 -4.07 -7.88 5.96
N ILE A 111 -3.23 -7.84 7.00
CA ILE A 111 -3.52 -6.99 8.17
C ILE A 111 -3.36 -5.49 7.86
N LEU A 112 -2.70 -5.13 6.74
CA LEU A 112 -2.38 -3.75 6.37
C LEU A 112 -3.59 -2.79 6.43
N PRO A 113 -4.80 -3.12 5.93
CA PRO A 113 -5.94 -2.22 6.03
C PRO A 113 -6.39 -1.99 7.47
N ALA A 114 -6.34 -3.03 8.31
CA ALA A 114 -6.63 -2.93 9.74
C ALA A 114 -5.60 -2.03 10.45
N VAL A 115 -4.30 -2.23 10.18
CA VAL A 115 -3.21 -1.38 10.70
C VAL A 115 -3.35 0.07 10.20
N THR A 116 -3.76 0.25 8.95
CA THR A 116 -4.01 1.58 8.35
C THR A 116 -5.17 2.29 9.00
N PHE A 117 -6.25 1.56 9.30
CA PHE A 117 -7.37 2.10 10.05
C PHE A 117 -6.95 2.53 11.46
N VAL A 118 -6.20 1.69 12.19
CA VAL A 118 -5.68 2.01 13.53
C VAL A 118 -4.78 3.25 13.48
N ASN A 119 -3.83 3.32 12.55
CA ASN A 119 -2.95 4.48 12.40
C ASN A 119 -3.72 5.76 12.05
N ALA A 120 -4.77 5.65 11.22
CA ALA A 120 -5.64 6.79 10.89
C ALA A 120 -6.41 7.32 12.11
N ILE A 121 -6.80 6.44 13.05
CA ILE A 121 -7.41 6.86 14.33
C ILE A 121 -6.39 7.56 15.22
N ILE A 122 -5.20 6.97 15.39
CA ILE A 122 -4.12 7.51 16.23
C ILE A 122 -3.74 8.92 15.75
N LEU A 123 -3.62 9.10 14.43
CA LEU A 123 -3.31 10.38 13.80
C LEU A 123 -4.52 11.32 13.67
N ARG A 124 -5.67 10.96 14.29
CA ARG A 124 -6.94 11.72 14.28
C ARG A 124 -7.45 12.09 12.89
N MET A 125 -7.09 11.32 11.87
CA MET A 125 -7.61 11.49 10.51
C MET A 125 -9.00 10.88 10.34
N GLU A 126 -9.30 9.83 11.13
CA GLU A 126 -10.62 9.22 11.16
C GLU A 126 -11.28 9.47 12.53
N ARG A 127 -12.52 9.97 12.53
CA ARG A 127 -13.33 10.07 13.75
C ARG A 127 -14.28 8.87 13.83
N ILE A 128 -14.29 8.22 14.98
CA ILE A 128 -15.15 7.06 15.25
C ILE A 128 -16.24 7.48 16.22
N SER A 129 -17.49 7.30 15.79
CA SER A 129 -18.66 7.40 16.67
C SER A 129 -19.14 5.99 16.98
N ILE A 130 -18.85 5.48 18.18
CA ILE A 130 -19.14 4.08 18.58
C ILE A 130 -20.64 3.75 18.49
N LYS A 131 -21.52 4.76 18.51
CA LYS A 131 -22.97 4.62 18.35
C LYS A 131 -23.39 4.30 16.91
N GLU A 132 -22.57 4.60 15.92
CA GLU A 132 -22.91 4.36 14.53
C GLU A 132 -22.59 2.92 14.08
N ARG A 133 -23.57 2.25 13.45
CA ARG A 133 -23.40 0.89 12.91
C ARG A 133 -22.19 0.76 11.96
N ARG A 134 -21.86 1.82 11.23
CA ARG A 134 -20.72 1.89 10.31
C ARG A 134 -19.39 1.85 11.06
N SER A 135 -19.28 2.63 12.13
CA SER A 135 -18.12 2.64 13.02
C SER A 135 -17.95 1.31 13.73
N GLN A 136 -19.04 0.68 14.18
CA GLN A 136 -19.00 -0.66 14.77
C GLN A 136 -18.49 -1.72 13.77
N ALA A 137 -18.96 -1.69 12.52
CA ALA A 137 -18.49 -2.61 11.47
C ALA A 137 -16.98 -2.48 11.22
N LYS A 138 -16.43 -1.25 11.26
CA LYS A 138 -14.97 -1.03 11.12
C LYS A 138 -14.19 -1.62 12.29
N ILE A 139 -14.63 -1.40 13.53
CA ILE A 139 -13.98 -1.92 14.73
C ILE A 139 -14.02 -3.45 14.73
N VAL A 140 -15.20 -4.03 14.51
CA VAL A 140 -15.38 -5.50 14.47
C VAL A 140 -14.57 -6.11 13.33
N GLY A 141 -14.59 -5.52 12.13
CA GLY A 141 -13.77 -5.97 11.01
C GLY A 141 -12.26 -5.93 11.30
N THR A 142 -11.80 -4.89 12.00
CA THR A 142 -10.40 -4.77 12.46
C THR A 142 -10.05 -5.89 13.44
N LEU A 143 -10.90 -6.14 14.44
CA LEU A 143 -10.68 -7.20 15.44
C LEU A 143 -10.67 -8.59 14.81
N ILE A 144 -11.60 -8.87 13.90
CA ILE A 144 -11.66 -10.14 13.15
C ILE A 144 -10.39 -10.33 12.30
N THR A 145 -9.91 -9.27 11.65
CA THR A 145 -8.68 -9.31 10.85
C THR A 145 -7.46 -9.65 11.70
N LEU A 146 -7.33 -9.02 12.87
CA LEU A 146 -6.24 -9.30 13.81
C LEU A 146 -6.34 -10.73 14.39
N ALA A 147 -7.56 -11.18 14.72
CA ALA A 147 -7.79 -12.56 15.17
C ALA A 147 -7.44 -13.59 14.09
N GLY A 148 -7.78 -13.32 12.82
CA GLY A 148 -7.41 -14.17 11.69
C GLY A 148 -5.89 -14.27 11.50
N ALA A 149 -5.17 -13.16 11.68
CA ALA A 149 -3.70 -13.15 11.64
C ALA A 149 -3.09 -13.94 12.81
N LEU A 150 -3.62 -13.79 14.02
CA LEU A 150 -3.20 -14.58 15.18
C LEU A 150 -3.44 -16.08 14.97
N LEU A 151 -4.58 -16.46 14.39
CA LEU A 151 -4.86 -17.85 14.04
C LEU A 151 -3.87 -18.37 13.00
N MET A 152 -3.59 -17.58 11.97
CA MET A 152 -2.62 -17.91 10.94
C MET A 152 -1.20 -18.16 11.49
N ILE A 153 -0.83 -17.42 12.55
CA ILE A 153 0.45 -17.55 13.25
C ILE A 153 0.42 -18.78 14.18
N LEU A 154 -0.57 -18.89 15.06
CA LEU A 154 -0.56 -19.84 16.16
C LEU A 154 -1.02 -21.25 15.77
N PHE A 155 -1.87 -21.38 14.74
CA PHE A 155 -2.46 -22.66 14.36
C PHE A 155 -1.65 -23.33 13.24
N LYS A 156 -0.85 -24.34 13.61
CA LYS A 156 -0.23 -25.27 12.64
C LYS A 156 -1.22 -26.39 12.32
N GLY A 157 -1.92 -26.25 11.19
CA GLY A 157 -2.84 -27.29 10.70
C GLY A 157 -2.18 -28.27 9.71
N PRO A 158 -2.87 -29.37 9.34
CA PRO A 158 -2.38 -30.33 8.35
C PRO A 158 -2.07 -29.67 7.01
N ILE A 159 -1.16 -30.28 6.25
CA ILE A 159 -0.79 -29.83 4.91
C ILE A 159 -1.96 -30.08 3.96
N ILE A 160 -2.32 -29.06 3.17
CA ILE A 160 -3.31 -29.20 2.11
C ILE A 160 -2.57 -29.51 0.81
N ASN A 161 -2.85 -30.68 0.24
CA ASN A 161 -2.35 -31.06 -1.08
C ASN A 161 -3.31 -30.54 -2.16
N PHE A 162 -2.82 -29.63 -3.00
CA PHE A 162 -3.57 -29.17 -4.17
C PHE A 162 -3.53 -30.21 -5.31
N PRO A 163 -4.53 -30.25 -6.21
CA PRO A 163 -4.61 -31.25 -7.29
C PRO A 163 -3.42 -31.24 -8.25
N TRP A 164 -2.75 -30.08 -8.40
CA TRP A 164 -1.55 -29.91 -9.21
C TRP A 164 -0.25 -30.31 -8.47
N ASN A 165 -0.32 -30.60 -7.18
CA ASN A 165 0.82 -31.01 -6.36
C ASN A 165 0.95 -32.54 -6.24
N ASN A 166 0.29 -33.28 -7.14
CA ASN A 166 0.02 -34.72 -7.03
C ASN A 166 1.26 -35.64 -7.13
N ASN A 167 2.46 -35.08 -7.33
CA ASN A 167 3.70 -35.84 -7.51
C ASN A 167 4.80 -35.54 -6.47
N SER A 168 4.52 -34.71 -5.46
CA SER A 168 5.50 -34.41 -4.42
C SER A 168 5.37 -35.42 -3.27
N ASN A 169 5.81 -36.67 -3.49
CA ASN A 169 6.16 -37.60 -2.40
C ASN A 169 7.46 -37.14 -1.71
N HIS A 170 7.53 -35.87 -1.30
CA HIS A 170 8.52 -35.45 -0.34
C HIS A 170 8.01 -35.84 1.04
N SER A 171 8.45 -37.01 1.51
CA SER A 171 8.69 -37.17 2.94
C SER A 171 9.50 -35.96 3.38
N ILE A 172 8.89 -35.07 4.17
CA ILE A 172 9.63 -34.03 4.85
C ILE A 172 10.56 -34.77 5.82
N SER A 173 11.81 -34.97 5.40
CA SER A 173 12.91 -34.92 6.34
C SER A 173 12.81 -33.53 6.95
N ASP A 174 12.28 -33.49 8.16
CA ASP A 174 12.18 -32.29 8.98
C ASP A 174 13.61 -31.91 9.42
N ASN A 175 14.47 -31.60 8.45
CA ASN A 175 15.71 -30.87 8.62
C ASN A 175 15.42 -29.36 8.65
N SER A 176 14.21 -28.98 9.05
CA SER A 176 14.05 -27.70 9.70
C SER A 176 14.38 -27.90 11.17
N ASP A 177 15.66 -27.67 11.48
CA ASP A 177 16.05 -26.89 12.65
C ASP A 177 15.16 -25.63 12.68
N HIS A 178 13.94 -25.80 13.16
CA HIS A 178 13.01 -24.72 13.48
C HIS A 178 13.61 -24.05 14.71
N ASN A 179 14.64 -23.24 14.48
CA ASN A 179 15.08 -22.28 15.44
C ASN A 179 13.94 -21.26 15.56
N ASN A 180 12.96 -21.55 16.41
CA ASN A 180 11.68 -20.86 16.56
C ASN A 180 11.83 -19.33 16.61
N GLY A 181 12.99 -18.83 17.04
CA GLY A 181 13.37 -17.43 17.03
C GLY A 181 13.37 -16.78 15.63
N HIS A 182 13.86 -17.45 14.58
CA HIS A 182 13.95 -16.86 13.24
C HIS A 182 12.57 -16.66 12.60
N TRP A 183 11.68 -17.63 12.75
CA TRP A 183 10.32 -17.53 12.23
C TRP A 183 9.51 -16.44 12.95
N LEU A 184 9.61 -16.37 14.29
CA LEU A 184 8.95 -15.33 15.07
C LEU A 184 9.50 -13.93 14.75
N MET A 185 10.82 -13.80 14.60
CA MET A 185 11.46 -12.58 14.12
C MET A 185 10.91 -12.18 12.74
N GLY A 186 10.69 -13.15 11.85
CA GLY A 186 10.11 -12.90 10.53
C GLY A 186 8.70 -12.32 10.60
N ILE A 187 7.84 -12.84 11.49
CA ILE A 187 6.50 -12.28 11.73
C ILE A 187 6.58 -10.84 12.23
N PHE A 188 7.42 -10.59 13.25
CA PHE A 188 7.57 -9.26 13.83
C PHE A 188 8.00 -8.24 12.77
N MET A 189 8.94 -8.62 11.89
CA MET A 189 9.39 -7.78 10.79
C MET A 189 8.30 -7.49 9.76
N ILE A 190 7.47 -8.47 9.40
CA ILE A 190 6.34 -8.25 8.47
C ILE A 190 5.31 -7.30 9.11
N VAL A 191 4.97 -7.48 10.39
CA VAL A 191 4.05 -6.59 11.10
C VAL A 191 4.60 -5.16 11.15
N LEU A 192 5.90 -5.01 11.43
CA LEU A 192 6.57 -3.71 11.43
C LEU A 192 6.58 -3.08 10.03
N SER A 193 6.80 -3.88 8.97
CA SER A 193 6.69 -3.41 7.59
C SER A 193 5.28 -2.87 7.29
N CYS A 194 4.22 -3.60 7.70
CA CYS A 194 2.83 -3.16 7.52
C CYS A 194 2.55 -1.84 8.25
N PHE A 195 3.14 -1.62 9.42
CA PHE A 195 3.04 -0.35 10.13
C PHE A 195 3.72 0.80 9.37
N CYS A 196 4.94 0.56 8.87
CA CYS A 196 5.69 1.52 8.05
C CYS A 196 4.96 1.86 6.75
N TRP A 197 4.44 0.86 6.03
CA TRP A 197 3.71 1.06 4.78
C TRP A 197 2.37 1.80 4.99
N SER A 198 1.67 1.48 6.07
CA SER A 198 0.48 2.21 6.51
C SER A 198 0.80 3.68 6.80
N ALA A 199 1.86 3.96 7.56
CA ALA A 199 2.29 5.32 7.84
C ALA A 199 2.69 6.08 6.56
N PHE A 200 3.34 5.40 5.61
CA PHE A 200 3.65 5.95 4.29
C PHE A 200 2.39 6.43 3.57
N PHE A 201 1.34 5.61 3.47
CA PHE A 201 0.09 6.02 2.81
C PHE A 201 -0.57 7.22 3.47
N ILE A 202 -0.50 7.31 4.79
CA ILE A 202 -1.04 8.45 5.54
C ILE A 202 -0.25 9.73 5.22
N VAL A 203 1.08 9.68 5.31
CA VAL A 203 1.93 10.84 4.98
C VAL A 203 1.80 11.21 3.50
N GLN A 204 1.67 10.24 2.60
CA GLN A 204 1.46 10.45 1.17
C GLN A 204 0.15 11.16 0.91
N SER A 205 -0.94 10.77 1.56
CA SER A 205 -2.23 11.46 1.46
C SER A 205 -2.16 12.93 1.91
N SER A 206 -1.43 13.21 3.00
CA SER A 206 -1.21 14.58 3.48
C SER A 206 -0.31 15.38 2.52
N THR A 207 0.71 14.74 1.95
CA THR A 207 1.66 15.40 1.06
C THR A 207 1.03 15.75 -0.28
N LEU A 208 0.21 14.87 -0.85
CA LEU A 208 -0.50 15.11 -2.12
C LEU A 208 -1.49 16.29 -2.04
N ARG A 209 -1.96 16.66 -0.84
CA ARG A 209 -2.75 17.89 -0.63
C ARG A 209 -1.91 19.16 -0.78
N SER A 210 -0.66 19.14 -0.31
CA SER A 210 0.27 20.29 -0.38
C SER A 210 1.11 20.29 -1.67
N TYR A 211 1.32 19.14 -2.27
CA TYR A 211 2.14 18.92 -3.46
C TYR A 211 1.40 18.03 -4.48
N PRO A 212 0.42 18.58 -5.22
CA PRO A 212 -0.45 17.81 -6.13
C PRO A 212 0.22 17.43 -7.47
N ALA A 213 1.45 16.91 -7.41
CA ALA A 213 2.23 16.45 -8.56
C ALA A 213 2.69 15.01 -8.29
N GLU A 214 1.92 14.03 -8.75
CA GLU A 214 2.04 12.62 -8.39
C GLU A 214 3.32 11.98 -8.95
N LEU A 215 3.66 12.24 -10.22
CA LEU A 215 4.86 11.68 -10.86
C LEU A 215 6.13 12.23 -10.23
N SER A 216 6.13 13.54 -9.97
CA SER A 216 7.24 14.24 -9.32
C SER A 216 7.39 13.79 -7.88
N LEU A 217 6.29 13.61 -7.16
CA LEU A 217 6.32 13.08 -5.80
C LEU A 217 6.91 11.67 -5.77
N THR A 218 6.46 10.77 -6.66
CA THR A 218 7.03 9.43 -6.79
C THR A 218 8.52 9.46 -7.08
N THR A 219 8.96 10.28 -8.04
CA THR A 219 10.38 10.42 -8.39
C THR A 219 11.20 10.88 -7.19
N LEU A 220 10.69 11.85 -6.43
CA LEU A 220 11.36 12.38 -5.24
C LEU A 220 11.39 11.39 -4.08
N ILE A 221 10.31 10.64 -3.85
CA ILE A 221 10.26 9.55 -2.86
C ILE A 221 11.31 8.49 -3.22
N CYS A 222 11.35 8.04 -4.48
CA CYS A 222 12.34 7.06 -4.92
C CYS A 222 13.77 7.61 -4.82
N ALA A 223 14.01 8.87 -5.20
CA ALA A 223 15.34 9.48 -5.08
C ALA A 223 15.81 9.61 -3.63
N MET A 224 14.94 10.04 -2.71
CA MET A 224 15.25 10.06 -1.27
C MET A 224 15.43 8.64 -0.73
N GLY A 225 14.62 7.70 -1.20
CA GLY A 225 14.73 6.28 -0.91
C GLY A 225 16.10 5.73 -1.31
N VAL A 226 16.61 6.05 -2.50
CA VAL A 226 17.98 5.67 -2.94
C VAL A 226 19.03 6.25 -2.02
N ALA A 227 18.94 7.54 -1.68
CA ALA A 227 19.93 8.19 -0.82
C ALA A 227 19.97 7.55 0.58
N GLN A 228 18.81 7.35 1.20
CA GLN A 228 18.71 6.79 2.55
C GLN A 228 18.99 5.30 2.59
N SER A 229 18.42 4.51 1.67
CA SER A 229 18.69 3.06 1.58
C SER A 229 20.14 2.81 1.18
N GLY A 230 20.74 3.68 0.37
CA GLY A 230 22.15 3.62 0.01
C GLY A 230 23.04 3.82 1.23
N ALA A 231 22.73 4.81 2.07
CA ALA A 231 23.44 5.01 3.34
C ALA A 231 23.32 3.78 4.26
N VAL A 232 22.11 3.22 4.40
CA VAL A 232 21.90 1.99 5.20
C VAL A 232 22.65 0.80 4.59
N ALA A 233 22.59 0.61 3.27
CA ALA A 233 23.26 -0.49 2.58
C ALA A 233 24.78 -0.38 2.71
N LEU A 234 25.36 0.82 2.64
CA LEU A 234 26.80 1.01 2.83
C LEU A 234 27.26 0.67 4.26
N VAL A 235 26.40 0.89 5.26
CA VAL A 235 26.69 0.54 6.66
C VAL A 235 26.45 -0.94 6.94
N MET A 236 25.45 -1.55 6.34
CA MET A 236 25.10 -2.95 6.60
C MET A 236 25.89 -3.93 5.73
N GLU A 237 26.27 -3.52 4.52
CA GLU A 237 26.88 -4.38 3.50
C GLU A 237 28.21 -3.80 3.02
N HIS A 238 29.28 -4.18 3.73
CA HIS A 238 30.64 -3.72 3.48
C HIS A 238 31.33 -4.46 2.31
N ASP A 239 30.82 -5.63 1.91
CA ASP A 239 31.43 -6.41 0.83
C ASP A 239 31.05 -5.82 -0.54
N LYS A 240 32.07 -5.42 -1.31
CA LYS A 240 31.91 -4.91 -2.67
C LYS A 240 31.25 -5.93 -3.60
N LYS A 241 31.37 -7.23 -3.32
CA LYS A 241 30.71 -8.28 -4.11
C LYS A 241 29.19 -8.25 -4.00
N ALA A 242 28.64 -7.82 -2.87
CA ALA A 242 27.19 -7.71 -2.70
C ALA A 242 26.59 -6.60 -3.56
N TRP A 243 27.38 -5.57 -3.90
CA TRP A 243 27.01 -4.48 -4.81
C TRP A 243 27.11 -4.85 -6.29
N LEU A 244 27.79 -5.95 -6.63
CA LEU A 244 27.87 -6.44 -8.01
C LEU A 244 26.58 -7.18 -8.37
N ILE A 245 25.65 -6.47 -9.01
CA ILE A 245 24.51 -7.08 -9.67
C ILE A 245 24.96 -7.62 -11.03
N GLY A 246 24.94 -8.95 -11.18
CA GLY A 246 25.20 -9.62 -12.45
C GLY A 246 24.03 -9.45 -13.44
N PHE A 247 24.27 -9.74 -14.72
CA PHE A 247 23.22 -9.85 -15.75
C PHE A 247 22.44 -11.18 -15.59
N ASP A 248 21.78 -11.34 -14.45
CA ASP A 248 21.05 -12.54 -14.08
C ASP A 248 19.67 -12.19 -13.51
N MET A 249 19.05 -13.13 -12.81
CA MET A 249 17.76 -12.91 -12.13
C MET A 249 17.81 -11.72 -11.17
N ARG A 250 18.97 -11.37 -10.59
CA ARG A 250 19.10 -10.25 -9.65
C ARG A 250 18.87 -8.91 -10.34
N LEU A 251 19.41 -8.74 -11.55
CA LEU A 251 19.14 -7.53 -12.36
C LEU A 251 17.68 -7.47 -12.79
N PHE A 252 17.13 -8.59 -13.25
CA PHE A 252 15.71 -8.67 -13.62
C PHE A 252 14.81 -8.28 -12.43
N THR A 253 15.10 -8.81 -11.24
CA THR A 253 14.40 -8.47 -10.00
C THR A 253 14.48 -6.99 -9.69
N ALA A 254 15.67 -6.38 -9.73
CA ALA A 254 15.85 -4.96 -9.47
C ALA A 254 15.09 -4.08 -10.47
N VAL A 255 15.16 -4.42 -11.76
CA VAL A 255 14.50 -3.65 -12.84
C VAL A 255 12.97 -3.78 -12.78
N TYR A 256 12.46 -5.02 -12.73
CA TYR A 256 11.03 -5.28 -12.64
C TYR A 256 10.41 -4.64 -11.39
N SER A 257 11.02 -4.87 -10.22
CA SER A 257 10.54 -4.33 -8.95
C SER A 257 10.62 -2.81 -8.91
N GLY A 258 11.65 -2.22 -9.50
CA GLY A 258 11.81 -0.77 -9.57
C GLY A 258 10.76 -0.12 -10.44
N ILE A 259 10.57 -0.63 -11.66
CA ILE A 259 9.59 -0.07 -12.60
C ILE A 259 8.16 -0.30 -12.08
N MET A 260 7.78 -1.55 -11.82
CA MET A 260 6.39 -1.88 -11.50
C MET A 260 6.02 -1.57 -10.05
N CYS A 261 6.83 -1.99 -9.08
CA CYS A 261 6.44 -1.97 -7.67
C CYS A 261 6.87 -0.71 -6.91
N SER A 262 7.74 0.13 -7.46
CA SER A 262 8.08 1.44 -6.88
C SER A 262 7.62 2.57 -7.79
N GLY A 263 8.03 2.58 -9.06
CA GLY A 263 7.67 3.63 -10.02
C GLY A 263 6.16 3.70 -10.30
N VAL A 264 5.63 2.69 -10.99
CA VAL A 264 4.21 2.62 -11.36
C VAL A 264 3.33 2.53 -10.11
N ALA A 265 3.70 1.69 -9.14
CA ALA A 265 2.92 1.52 -7.92
C ALA A 265 2.75 2.82 -7.11
N TYR A 266 3.83 3.55 -6.77
CA TYR A 266 3.66 4.78 -5.97
C TYR A 266 2.88 5.84 -6.72
N TYR A 267 3.07 5.93 -8.05
CA TYR A 267 2.32 6.85 -8.88
C TYR A 267 0.82 6.53 -8.86
N VAL A 268 0.45 5.30 -9.23
CA VAL A 268 -0.95 4.86 -9.28
C VAL A 268 -1.59 4.89 -7.89
N GLN A 269 -0.87 4.44 -6.85
CA GLN A 269 -1.34 4.55 -5.47
C GLN A 269 -1.57 6.01 -5.09
N GLY A 270 -0.65 6.91 -5.42
CA GLY A 270 -0.81 8.35 -5.18
C GLY A 270 -2.06 8.92 -5.85
N MET A 271 -2.29 8.59 -7.13
CA MET A 271 -3.51 8.97 -7.85
C MET A 271 -4.78 8.47 -7.14
N VAL A 272 -4.82 7.18 -6.79
CA VAL A 272 -5.99 6.58 -6.16
C VAL A 272 -6.21 7.11 -4.74
N ILE A 273 -5.15 7.39 -3.98
CA ILE A 273 -5.21 7.99 -2.64
C ILE A 273 -5.83 9.38 -2.70
N LYS A 274 -5.48 10.16 -3.71
CA LYS A 274 -6.03 11.49 -3.92
C LYS A 274 -7.53 11.44 -4.20
N GLU A 275 -8.00 10.44 -4.95
CA GLU A 275 -9.42 10.30 -5.32
C GLU A 275 -10.28 9.58 -4.27
N ARG A 276 -9.77 8.53 -3.64
CA ARG A 276 -10.54 7.57 -2.81
C ARG A 276 -9.99 7.39 -1.39
N GLY A 277 -8.85 8.02 -1.09
CA GLY A 277 -8.19 7.94 0.21
C GLY A 277 -7.30 6.71 0.40
N PRO A 278 -6.46 6.71 1.45
CA PRO A 278 -5.44 5.67 1.70
C PRO A 278 -6.03 4.30 2.01
N VAL A 279 -7.15 4.23 2.72
CA VAL A 279 -7.71 2.92 3.10
C VAL A 279 -8.28 2.18 1.88
N PHE A 280 -8.80 2.90 0.88
CA PHE A 280 -9.28 2.28 -0.35
C PHE A 280 -8.15 1.54 -1.08
N VAL A 281 -6.95 2.11 -1.13
CA VAL A 281 -5.78 1.43 -1.73
C VAL A 281 -5.45 0.15 -0.98
N THR A 282 -5.38 0.20 0.34
CA THR A 282 -5.01 -0.96 1.16
C THR A 282 -6.01 -2.12 1.06
N ALA A 283 -7.29 -1.81 0.80
CA ALA A 283 -8.38 -2.79 0.69
C ALA A 283 -8.16 -3.85 -0.40
N PHE A 284 -7.28 -3.61 -1.37
CA PHE A 284 -6.97 -4.54 -2.46
C PHE A 284 -5.87 -5.55 -2.12
N SER A 285 -5.18 -5.41 -0.97
CA SER A 285 -4.14 -6.37 -0.54
C SER A 285 -4.57 -7.85 -0.61
N PRO A 286 -5.82 -8.25 -0.30
CA PRO A 286 -6.22 -9.66 -0.39
C PRO A 286 -6.15 -10.25 -1.79
N PHE A 287 -6.31 -9.45 -2.84
CA PHE A 287 -6.15 -9.95 -4.20
C PHE A 287 -4.70 -10.37 -4.47
N CYS A 288 -3.71 -9.63 -3.96
CA CYS A 288 -2.31 -10.04 -4.07
C CYS A 288 -2.06 -11.36 -3.33
N MET A 289 -2.60 -11.55 -2.12
CA MET A 289 -2.50 -12.83 -1.39
C MET A 289 -3.03 -14.00 -2.23
N ILE A 290 -4.21 -13.87 -2.84
CA ILE A 290 -4.81 -14.95 -3.65
C ILE A 290 -3.87 -15.33 -4.81
N ILE A 291 -3.37 -14.32 -5.54
CA ILE A 291 -2.47 -14.54 -6.68
C ILE A 291 -1.14 -15.16 -6.20
N VAL A 292 -0.55 -14.63 -5.12
CA VAL A 292 0.71 -15.15 -4.56
C VAL A 292 0.56 -16.58 -4.05
N THR A 293 -0.56 -16.93 -3.43
CA THR A 293 -0.80 -18.30 -2.93
C THR A 293 -0.88 -19.29 -4.08
N ILE A 294 -1.58 -18.94 -5.17
CA ILE A 294 -1.68 -19.79 -6.37
C ILE A 294 -0.31 -19.93 -7.04
N LEU A 295 0.34 -18.81 -7.34
CA LEU A 295 1.64 -18.81 -8.04
C LEU A 295 2.77 -19.38 -7.18
N GLY A 296 2.75 -19.15 -5.87
CA GLY A 296 3.74 -19.68 -4.92
C GLY A 296 3.61 -21.19 -4.77
N SER A 297 2.39 -21.73 -4.80
CA SER A 297 2.16 -23.17 -4.84
C SER A 297 2.65 -23.79 -6.16
N LEU A 298 2.46 -23.12 -7.30
CA LEU A 298 2.86 -23.63 -8.62
C LEU A 298 4.37 -23.52 -8.89
N ILE A 299 4.99 -22.37 -8.57
CA ILE A 299 6.35 -22.03 -9.00
C ILE A 299 7.38 -22.34 -7.91
N LEU A 300 7.07 -22.07 -6.63
CA LEU A 300 7.99 -22.26 -5.51
C LEU A 300 7.74 -23.58 -4.75
N SER A 301 6.74 -24.36 -5.17
CA SER A 301 6.28 -25.58 -4.47
C SER A 301 6.02 -25.33 -2.98
N GLU A 302 5.50 -24.14 -2.62
CA GLU A 302 5.24 -23.80 -1.22
C GLU A 302 4.11 -24.67 -0.67
N VAL A 303 4.38 -25.29 0.49
CA VAL A 303 3.41 -26.09 1.22
C VAL A 303 2.46 -25.18 1.98
N VAL A 304 1.16 -25.28 1.70
CA VAL A 304 0.12 -24.50 2.37
C VAL A 304 -0.52 -25.34 3.47
N THR A 305 -0.47 -24.84 4.71
CA THR A 305 -1.09 -25.49 5.87
C THR A 305 -2.52 -25.01 6.07
N LEU A 306 -3.38 -25.87 6.63
CA LEU A 306 -4.79 -25.56 6.90
C LEU A 306 -4.97 -24.29 7.74
N GLY A 307 -4.12 -24.11 8.76
CA GLY A 307 -4.17 -22.90 9.59
C GLY A 307 -3.91 -21.61 8.82
N ARG A 308 -3.04 -21.65 7.81
CA ARG A 308 -2.81 -20.49 6.93
C ARG A 308 -4.03 -20.17 6.08
N VAL A 309 -4.72 -21.19 5.55
CA VAL A 309 -5.93 -21.01 4.74
C VAL A 309 -7.10 -20.49 5.58
N VAL A 310 -7.35 -21.09 6.75
CA VAL A 310 -8.43 -20.66 7.64
C VAL A 310 -8.17 -19.25 8.14
N GLY A 311 -6.95 -18.94 8.56
CA GLY A 311 -6.55 -17.58 8.96
C GLY A 311 -6.74 -16.57 7.83
N ALA A 312 -6.33 -16.92 6.60
CA ALA A 312 -6.52 -16.10 5.41
C ALA A 312 -8.00 -15.80 5.14
N ILE A 313 -8.89 -16.80 5.20
CA ILE A 313 -10.34 -16.63 5.01
C ILE A 313 -10.91 -15.66 6.05
N ILE A 314 -10.56 -15.84 7.32
CA ILE A 314 -11.02 -14.97 8.41
C ILE A 314 -10.54 -13.53 8.19
N ILE A 315 -9.29 -13.34 7.76
CA ILE A 315 -8.76 -12.02 7.40
C ILE A 315 -9.60 -11.39 6.29
N VAL A 316 -9.89 -12.10 5.20
CA VAL A 316 -10.72 -11.56 4.10
C VAL A 316 -12.11 -11.17 4.57
N VAL A 317 -12.74 -11.98 5.43
CA VAL A 317 -14.06 -11.67 6.01
C VAL A 317 -14.00 -10.41 6.90
N GLY A 318 -12.98 -10.30 7.77
CA GLY A 318 -12.78 -9.12 8.62
C GLY A 318 -12.56 -7.84 7.80
N LEU A 319 -11.75 -7.94 6.75
CA LEU A 319 -11.51 -6.84 5.81
C LEU A 319 -12.78 -6.41 5.08
N TYR A 320 -13.62 -7.36 4.64
CA TYR A 320 -14.88 -7.03 3.99
C TYR A 320 -15.79 -6.19 4.90
N ALA A 321 -15.93 -6.58 6.18
CA ALA A 321 -16.70 -5.80 7.16
C ALA A 321 -16.13 -4.39 7.37
N LEU A 322 -14.80 -4.26 7.45
CA LEU A 322 -14.10 -2.98 7.58
C LEU A 322 -14.34 -2.07 6.37
N ILE A 323 -14.15 -2.61 5.17
CA ILE A 323 -14.31 -1.90 3.90
C ILE A 323 -15.77 -1.49 3.71
N TRP A 324 -16.73 -2.36 4.03
CA TRP A 324 -18.15 -2.05 3.96
C TRP A 324 -18.51 -0.85 4.85
N GLY A 325 -18.00 -0.82 6.09
CA GLY A 325 -18.18 0.31 6.99
C GLY A 325 -17.61 1.63 6.42
N LYS A 326 -16.44 1.58 5.76
CA LYS A 326 -15.84 2.76 5.12
C LYS A 326 -16.54 3.20 3.84
N ASN A 327 -17.00 2.27 3.00
CA ASN A 327 -17.68 2.62 1.76
C ASN A 327 -19.01 3.36 2.06
N LYS A 328 -19.69 2.97 3.14
CA LYS A 328 -20.91 3.67 3.59
C LYS A 328 -20.64 5.09 4.08
N ASP A 329 -19.45 5.37 4.62
CA ASP A 329 -19.06 6.75 4.98
C ASP A 329 -18.79 7.63 3.78
N HIS A 330 -18.17 7.08 2.73
CA HIS A 330 -17.97 7.81 1.48
C HIS A 330 -19.30 8.10 0.79
N ALA A 331 -20.22 7.14 0.74
CA ALA A 331 -21.56 7.35 0.17
C ALA A 331 -22.29 8.49 0.90
N ASN A 332 -22.29 8.48 2.24
CA ASN A 332 -22.93 9.54 3.01
C ASN A 332 -22.25 10.92 2.83
N GLN A 333 -20.93 10.99 2.65
CA GLN A 333 -20.26 12.26 2.34
C GLN A 333 -20.67 12.81 0.97
N VAL A 334 -20.73 11.95 -0.05
CA VAL A 334 -21.16 12.35 -1.40
C VAL A 334 -22.63 12.79 -1.39
N ASP A 335 -23.51 12.08 -0.68
CA ASP A 335 -24.92 12.46 -0.54
C ASP A 335 -25.09 13.82 0.18
N LEU A 336 -24.22 14.14 1.14
CA LEU A 336 -24.21 15.44 1.80
C LEU A 336 -23.74 16.54 0.85
N ASP A 337 -22.62 16.35 0.15
CA ASP A 337 -22.07 17.33 -0.80
C ASP A 337 -23.05 17.61 -1.96
N ASP A 338 -23.70 16.58 -2.52
CA ASP A 338 -24.73 16.72 -3.56
C ASP A 338 -25.96 17.49 -3.06
N ASN A 339 -26.37 17.28 -1.79
CA ASN A 339 -27.46 18.03 -1.19
C ASN A 339 -27.08 19.48 -0.89
N PHE A 340 -25.84 19.74 -0.45
CA PHE A 340 -25.31 21.09 -0.27
C PHE A 340 -25.22 21.85 -1.60
N GLU A 341 -24.77 21.21 -2.70
CA GLU A 341 -24.77 21.84 -4.02
C GLU A 341 -26.19 22.12 -4.53
N LYS A 342 -27.14 21.19 -4.34
CA LYS A 342 -28.55 21.42 -4.68
C LYS A 342 -29.15 22.58 -3.89
N GLN A 343 -28.85 22.68 -2.59
CA GLN A 343 -29.33 23.78 -1.75
C GLN A 343 -28.72 25.12 -2.17
N LYS A 344 -27.42 25.15 -2.51
CA LYS A 344 -26.76 26.34 -3.06
C LYS A 344 -27.31 26.77 -4.42
N SER A 345 -27.71 25.81 -5.25
CA SER A 345 -28.35 26.08 -6.55
C SER A 345 -29.77 26.64 -6.42
N PHE A 346 -30.42 26.41 -5.27
CA PHE A 346 -31.74 26.95 -4.94
C PHE A 346 -31.68 28.35 -4.29
N GLU A 347 -30.51 28.79 -3.80
CA GLU A 347 -30.32 30.01 -3.01
C GLU A 347 -29.61 31.20 -3.74
N LEU A 348 -29.54 31.24 -5.08
CA LEU A 348 -29.11 32.47 -5.80
C LEU A 348 -30.29 33.17 -6.52
N PRO A 349 -30.37 34.51 -6.46
CA PRO A 349 -31.56 35.18 -5.92
C PRO A 349 -32.31 36.06 -6.93
N PHE A 350 -33.63 36.13 -6.74
CA PHE A 350 -34.43 37.28 -7.17
C PHE A 350 -34.02 38.55 -6.39
N SER A 351 -33.88 39.63 -7.14
CA SER A 351 -34.01 41.06 -6.76
C SER A 351 -32.97 41.70 -5.83
N THR A 352 -32.06 42.44 -6.44
CA THR A 352 -31.76 43.83 -6.05
C THR A 352 -31.78 44.73 -7.29
N ALA A 353 -32.98 44.91 -7.87
CA ALA A 353 -33.23 46.02 -8.78
C ALA A 353 -34.05 47.08 -8.05
N GLY A 354 -33.42 48.22 -7.77
CA GLY A 354 -34.11 49.50 -7.58
C GLY A 354 -34.48 49.92 -6.17
N VAL A 355 -33.50 50.26 -5.33
CA VAL A 355 -33.69 51.34 -4.33
C VAL A 355 -32.54 52.32 -4.49
N ASN A 356 -32.77 53.37 -5.29
CA ASN A 356 -31.94 54.55 -5.34
C ASN A 356 -32.86 55.77 -5.46
N LYS A 357 -33.18 56.41 -4.34
CA LYS A 357 -33.24 57.87 -4.17
C LYS A 357 -33.58 58.21 -2.71
N SER A 358 -32.54 58.61 -1.99
CA SER A 358 -32.63 59.40 -0.76
C SER A 358 -32.70 60.90 -1.09
N SER A 359 -33.09 61.67 -0.07
CA SER A 359 -33.05 63.14 0.08
C SER A 359 -34.28 63.94 -0.38
N ASN A 360 -35.23 64.03 0.57
CA ASN A 360 -36.06 65.20 0.80
C ASN A 360 -35.36 66.05 1.88
N PRO A 361 -35.24 67.38 1.74
CA PRO A 361 -35.11 68.27 2.88
C PRO A 361 -36.34 69.20 2.94
N GLY A 362 -37.10 69.12 4.03
CA GLY A 362 -37.97 70.21 4.44
C GLY A 362 -37.22 71.13 5.40
N HIS A 363 -37.27 72.44 5.19
CA HIS A 363 -37.61 73.47 6.18
C HIS A 363 -37.24 74.87 5.67
N ILE A 364 -38.26 75.75 5.74
CA ILE A 364 -38.31 77.22 5.55
C ILE A 364 -38.39 77.71 4.10
#